data_AF-A0A932PYB0-F1
#
_entry.id   AF-A0A932PYB0-F1
#
_cell.length_a   1.000
_cell.length_b   1.000
_cell.length_c   1.000
_cell.angle_alpha   90.00
_cell.angle_beta   90.00
_cell.angle_gamma   90.00
#
_symmetry.space_group_name_H-M   'P 1'
#
loop_
_entity.id
_entity.type
_entity.pdbx_description
1 polymer ?
#
loop_
_entity_poly.entity_id
_entity_poly.type
_entity_poly.pdbx_seq_one_letter_code
_entity_poly.pdbx_strand_id
1 'polypeptide(L)'
;MKIKTPTFRTEDAERKYWATHPAADFIDALPAVEIEIVAPRRKREQLALPANDLDAIKKLAKRKGLPYQQLMRAWLQERLKNELSVR
;
A
#
# COMPACT_ATOMS: atom_id res chain seq x y z
N MET A 1 14.38 30.67 -19.27
CA MET A 1 14.44 31.63 -18.15
C MET A 1 14.56 30.83 -16.86
N LYS A 2 15.49 31.15 -15.96
CA LYS A 2 15.71 30.39 -14.72
C LYS A 2 14.64 30.75 -13.69
N ILE A 3 13.65 29.89 -13.49
CA ILE A 3 12.66 30.04 -12.41
C ILE A 3 13.38 29.66 -11.11
N LYS A 4 13.52 30.62 -10.19
CA LYS A 4 14.17 30.42 -8.88
C LYS A 4 13.12 29.99 -7.88
N THR A 5 13.29 28.82 -7.26
CA THR A 5 12.46 28.38 -6.15
C THR A 5 12.61 29.36 -4.98
N PRO A 6 11.51 29.90 -4.42
CA PRO A 6 11.58 30.90 -3.35
C PRO A 6 12.07 30.26 -2.04
N THR A 7 13.01 30.90 -1.37
CA THR A 7 13.49 30.51 -0.04
C THR A 7 12.74 31.29 1.03
N PHE A 8 11.98 30.62 1.88
CA PHE A 8 11.24 31.26 2.98
C PHE A 8 11.99 31.12 4.30
N ARG A 9 11.96 32.18 5.12
CA ARG A 9 12.55 32.18 6.47
C ARG A 9 11.61 31.58 7.52
N THR A 10 10.31 31.56 7.26
CA THR A 10 9.25 31.10 8.18
C THR A 10 8.12 30.43 7.43
N GLU A 11 7.51 29.43 8.05
CA GLU A 11 6.38 28.66 7.50
C GLU A 11 5.16 29.56 7.18
N ASP A 12 4.91 30.58 7.99
CA ASP A 12 3.82 31.55 7.78
C ASP A 12 3.98 32.36 6.48
N ALA A 13 5.23 32.67 6.10
CA ALA A 13 5.53 33.37 4.85
C ALA A 13 5.35 32.45 3.64
N GLU A 14 5.74 31.18 3.77
CA GLU A 14 5.52 30.15 2.76
C GLU A 14 4.03 29.93 2.49
N ARG A 15 3.22 29.79 3.55
CA ARG A 15 1.77 29.59 3.43
C ARG A 15 1.08 30.74 2.71
N LYS A 16 1.42 31.99 3.03
CA LYS A 16 0.87 33.19 2.36
C LYS A 16 1.29 33.27 0.90
N TYR A 17 2.52 32.86 0.59
CA TYR A 17 3.02 32.86 -0.77
C TYR A 17 2.27 31.84 -1.66
N TRP A 18 2.16 30.58 -1.21
CA TRP A 18 1.45 29.52 -1.93
C TRP A 18 -0.07 29.71 -1.98
N ALA A 19 -0.65 30.45 -1.02
CA ALA A 19 -2.06 30.84 -1.10
C ALA A 19 -2.37 31.81 -2.25
N THR A 20 -1.35 32.54 -2.73
CA THR A 20 -1.51 33.59 -3.75
C THR A 20 -0.91 33.19 -5.10
N HIS A 21 0.05 32.25 -5.12
CA HIS A 21 0.73 31.80 -6.34
C HIS A 21 0.38 30.35 -6.66
N PRO A 22 -0.15 30.07 -7.87
CA PRO A 22 -0.42 28.70 -8.31
C PRO A 22 0.87 27.87 -8.35
N ALA A 23 0.86 26.71 -7.72
CA ALA A 23 2.00 25.79 -7.73
C ALA A 23 2.37 25.27 -9.14
N ALA A 24 1.45 25.44 -10.12
CA ALA A 24 1.63 25.05 -11.51
C ALA A 24 2.81 25.77 -12.20
N ASP A 25 3.04 27.04 -11.86
CA ASP A 25 4.10 27.85 -12.47
C ASP A 25 5.51 27.46 -11.99
N PHE A 26 5.59 26.60 -10.97
CA PHE A 26 6.85 26.14 -10.37
C PHE A 26 7.13 24.66 -10.64
N ILE A 27 6.25 23.93 -11.33
CA ILE A 27 6.42 22.49 -11.60
C ILE A 27 7.72 22.23 -12.37
N ASP A 28 8.05 23.07 -13.36
CA ASP A 28 9.29 22.94 -14.16
C ASP A 28 10.57 23.26 -13.37
N ALA A 29 10.44 23.92 -12.21
CA ALA A 29 11.56 24.31 -11.35
C ALA A 29 11.76 23.37 -10.15
N LEU A 30 10.83 22.44 -9.91
CA LEU A 30 10.94 21.47 -8.83
C LEU A 30 11.92 20.37 -9.23
N PRO A 31 12.88 20.01 -8.36
CA PRO A 31 13.72 18.85 -8.60
C PRO A 31 12.84 17.59 -8.66
N ALA A 32 13.04 16.76 -9.68
CA ALA A 32 12.40 15.46 -9.75
C ALA A 32 12.82 14.64 -8.53
N VAL A 33 11.87 14.35 -7.65
CA VAL A 33 12.08 13.43 -6.54
C VAL A 33 11.73 12.04 -7.05
N GLU A 34 12.73 11.17 -7.16
CA GLU A 34 12.49 9.75 -7.37
C GLU A 34 11.88 9.17 -6.10
N ILE A 35 10.56 9.02 -6.10
CA ILE A 35 9.85 8.32 -5.05
C ILE A 35 9.84 6.84 -5.43
N GLU A 36 10.64 6.04 -4.74
CA GLU A 36 10.63 4.59 -4.92
C GLU A 36 9.36 4.02 -4.26
N ILE A 37 8.29 3.88 -5.06
CA ILE A 37 7.07 3.21 -4.63
C ILE A 37 7.38 1.71 -4.61
N VAL A 38 7.88 1.22 -3.47
CA VAL A 38 8.08 -0.22 -3.26
C VAL A 38 6.71 -0.86 -3.15
N ALA A 39 6.16 -1.32 -4.28
CA ALA A 39 4.93 -2.10 -4.28
C ALA A 39 5.15 -3.31 -3.37
N PRO A 40 4.20 -3.66 -2.48
CA PRO A 40 4.35 -4.82 -1.62
C PRO A 40 4.52 -6.06 -2.51
N ARG A 41 5.74 -6.61 -2.56
CA ARG A 41 6.06 -7.79 -3.36
C ARG A 41 5.23 -8.96 -2.86
N ARG A 42 4.14 -9.27 -3.54
CA ARG A 42 3.35 -10.49 -3.31
C ARG A 42 4.06 -11.65 -3.98
N LYS A 43 4.76 -12.48 -3.21
CA LYS A 43 5.28 -13.75 -3.70
C LYS A 43 4.13 -14.75 -3.82
N ARG A 44 4.01 -15.38 -4.99
CA ARG A 44 3.08 -16.50 -5.22
C ARG A 44 3.83 -17.79 -4.92
N GLU A 45 3.62 -18.32 -3.73
CA GLU A 45 4.13 -19.63 -3.32
C GLU A 45 3.08 -20.70 -3.65
N GLN A 46 3.51 -21.87 -4.12
CA GLN A 46 2.65 -23.03 -4.31
C GLN A 46 2.68 -23.89 -3.04
N LEU A 47 1.51 -24.17 -2.45
CA LEU A 47 1.37 -25.03 -1.27
C LEU A 47 0.70 -26.34 -1.68
N ALA A 48 1.32 -27.47 -1.36
CA ALA A 48 0.71 -28.78 -1.52
C ALA A 48 -0.29 -29.02 -0.37
N LEU A 49 -1.52 -29.40 -0.71
CA LEU A 49 -2.58 -29.72 0.23
C LEU A 49 -3.22 -31.07 -0.18
N PRO A 50 -3.64 -31.91 0.78
CA PRO A 50 -4.45 -33.09 0.47
C PRO A 50 -5.75 -32.71 -0.27
N ALA A 51 -6.15 -33.54 -1.23
CA ALA A 51 -7.33 -33.25 -2.06
C ALA A 51 -8.62 -33.09 -1.24
N ASN A 52 -8.80 -33.92 -0.21
CA ASN A 52 -9.96 -33.88 0.67
C ASN A 52 -10.08 -32.56 1.43
N ASP A 53 -8.95 -32.02 1.89
CA ASP A 53 -8.91 -30.77 2.65
C ASP A 53 -9.23 -29.58 1.73
N LEU A 54 -8.68 -29.58 0.52
CA LEU A 54 -8.96 -28.55 -0.46
C LEU A 54 -10.46 -28.49 -0.81
N ASP A 55 -11.11 -29.65 -0.96
CA ASP A 55 -12.55 -29.72 -1.24
C ASP A 55 -13.40 -29.27 -0.05
N ALA A 56 -13.00 -29.60 1.18
CA ALA A 56 -13.65 -29.09 2.38
C ALA A 56 -13.56 -27.55 2.45
N ILE A 57 -12.38 -26.99 2.16
CA ILE A 57 -12.16 -25.53 2.14
C ILE A 57 -13.01 -24.87 1.05
N LYS A 58 -13.09 -25.45 -0.16
CA LYS A 58 -13.94 -24.93 -1.24
C LYS A 58 -15.42 -24.90 -0.84
N LYS A 59 -15.93 -25.95 -0.18
CA LYS A 59 -17.30 -26.00 0.33
C LYS A 59 -17.55 -24.91 1.38
N LEU A 60 -16.62 -24.72 2.32
CA LEU A 60 -16.71 -23.67 3.34
C LEU A 60 -16.65 -22.27 2.74
N ALA A 61 -15.80 -22.05 1.73
CA ALA A 61 -15.69 -20.79 1.02
C ALA A 61 -16.97 -20.44 0.27
N LYS A 62 -17.57 -21.43 -0.43
CA LYS A 62 -18.87 -21.26 -1.10
C LYS A 62 -19.97 -20.87 -0.13
N ARG A 63 -20.04 -21.53 1.04
CA ARG A 63 -21.01 -21.19 2.10
C ARG A 63 -20.84 -19.77 2.64
N LYS A 64 -19.60 -19.26 2.68
CA LYS A 64 -19.28 -17.90 3.13
C LYS A 64 -19.39 -16.86 2.02
N GLY A 65 -19.69 -17.25 0.77
CA GLY A 65 -19.73 -16.35 -0.37
C GLY A 65 -18.35 -15.78 -0.76
N LEU A 66 -17.26 -16.49 -0.41
CA LEU A 66 -15.89 -16.04 -0.64
C LEU A 66 -15.14 -16.99 -1.59
N PRO A 67 -14.19 -16.50 -2.39
CA PRO A 67 -13.25 -17.36 -3.09
C PRO A 67 -12.36 -18.13 -2.10
N TYR A 68 -12.11 -19.42 -2.35
CA TYR A 68 -11.34 -20.27 -1.42
C TYR A 68 -9.93 -19.73 -1.13
N GLN A 69 -9.27 -19.12 -2.12
CA GLN A 69 -7.97 -18.47 -1.95
C GLN A 69 -8.03 -17.28 -0.98
N GLN A 70 -9.11 -16.51 -1.00
CA GLN A 70 -9.30 -15.40 -0.05
C GLN A 70 -9.56 -15.93 1.36
N LEU A 71 -10.39 -16.96 1.49
CA LEU A 71 -10.66 -17.60 2.78
C LEU A 71 -9.39 -18.17 3.41
N MET A 72 -8.58 -18.91 2.63
CA MET A 72 -7.30 -19.44 3.10
C MET A 72 -6.35 -18.31 3.56
N ARG A 73 -6.27 -17.22 2.80
CA ARG A 73 -5.44 -16.06 3.17
C ARG A 73 -5.90 -15.45 4.50
N ALA A 74 -7.20 -15.29 4.69
CA ALA A 74 -7.76 -14.73 5.92
C ALA A 74 -7.43 -15.61 7.13
N TRP A 75 -7.64 -16.93 7.02
CA TRP A 75 -7.31 -17.86 8.11
C TRP A 75 -5.83 -17.92 8.44
N LEU A 76 -4.95 -17.91 7.44
CA LEU A 76 -3.51 -17.88 7.66
C LEU A 76 -3.09 -16.59 8.39
N GLN A 77 -3.65 -15.44 7.98
CA GLN A 77 -3.37 -14.16 8.64
C GLN A 77 -3.86 -14.14 10.09
N GLU A 78 -5.06 -14.67 10.35
CA GLU A 78 -5.61 -14.78 11.70
C GLU A 78 -4.73 -15.67 12.59
N ARG A 79 -4.34 -16.85 12.10
CA ARG A 79 -3.45 -17.76 12.83
C ARG A 79 -2.07 -17.15 13.08
N LEU A 80 -1.47 -16.50 12.08
CA LEU A 80 -0.18 -15.83 12.24
C LEU A 80 -0.26 -14.71 13.28
N LYS A 81 -1.33 -13.90 13.27
CA LYS A 81 -1.52 -12.86 14.28
C LYS A 81 -1.62 -13.44 15.68
N ASN A 82 -2.35 -14.54 15.85
CA ASN A 82 -2.49 -15.19 17.14
C ASN A 82 -1.15 -15.74 17.63
N GLU A 83 -0.37 -16.41 16.78
CA GLU A 83 0.93 -16.98 17.17
C GLU A 83 2.01 -15.90 17.42
N LEU A 84 2.01 -14.82 16.62
CA LEU A 84 2.99 -13.74 16.75
C LEU A 84 2.66 -12.77 17.88
N SER A 85 1.38 -12.59 18.23
CA SER A 85 0.95 -11.74 19.35
C SER A 85 1.10 -12.41 20.72
N VAL A 86 1.34 -13.72 20.75
CA VAL A 86 1.52 -14.51 21.99
C VAL A 86 3.01 -14.65 22.36
N ARG A 87 3.92 -14.00 21.60
CA ARG A 87 5.34 -13.80 21.96
C ARG A 87 5.59 -12.36 22.38
#